data_AF-A0A3M7N0T8-F1
#
_entry.id   AF-A0A3M7N0T8-F1
#
_cell.length_a   1.000
_cell.length_b   1.000
_cell.length_c   1.000
_cell.angle_alpha   90.00
_cell.angle_beta   90.00
_cell.angle_gamma   90.00
#
_symmetry.space_group_name_H-M   'P 1'
#
loop_
_entity.id
_entity.type
_entity.pdbx_description
1 polymer ?
#
loop_
_entity_poly.entity_id
_entity_poly.type
_entity_poly.pdbx_seq_one_letter_code
_entity_poly.pdbx_strand_id
1 'polypeptide(L)'
;METNDKFEPEWIWIDDEGSNVYAQGYGRSRTVIFSFSADNHNPPTSLGNRVCTKYEGIETKDEAATFPTIKDMRDAIWGAIRHVWPRYLSHPGLGTGLDTVVAVDSIDSSIEKVTWKVYSHPLFPRFIQNLASESHFRTALQHSDNNESDDEFFRHLIRNWWREYNTLQQLPPHPNVLRPPQLLATIQWPSYSASPVFCGALFPFYPGGSVASRIEDSNKKGVRIPLLLKAHWCADMATAVFHTHRIAKTYHKDIKPGNFVADASDNLILCDWELLDAPATTLAPEADGTWDVSEDGQDGRRPRLQYTKYSGIPRRNVDEGILADAPWHTWNVFPVWNATCPWALELAEVFSLGRSMWMLVRQPEMEFEDIEHPEQLVTDWNNSEDIPIAWKQLIDRCMSRDPNERPDLSDLVDFWTKERNAQKVANGDD
;
A
#
# COMPACT_ATOMS: atom_id res chain seq x y z
N MET A 1 -28.28 17.73 -2.82
CA MET A 1 -27.28 17.35 -1.81
C MET A 1 -27.74 17.92 -0.49
N GLU A 2 -28.29 17.07 0.39
CA GLU A 2 -28.60 17.49 1.75
C GLU A 2 -27.29 17.88 2.44
N THR A 3 -27.23 19.08 3.00
CA THR A 3 -26.09 19.52 3.81
C THR A 3 -26.09 18.69 5.08
N ASN A 4 -25.29 17.62 5.10
CA ASN A 4 -25.09 16.82 6.29
C ASN A 4 -24.30 17.66 7.30
N ASP A 5 -25.03 18.43 8.12
CA ASP A 5 -24.50 19.20 9.25
C ASP A 5 -23.97 18.29 10.36
N LYS A 6 -24.26 16.99 10.26
CA LYS A 6 -23.80 15.94 11.15
C LYS A 6 -22.30 15.72 10.96
N PHE A 7 -21.60 15.72 12.08
CA PHE A 7 -20.20 15.29 12.16
C PHE A 7 -20.14 13.76 12.19
N GLU A 8 -19.28 13.20 11.34
CA GLU A 8 -19.01 11.78 11.20
C GLU A 8 -17.59 11.49 11.69
N PRO A 9 -17.43 10.74 12.81
CA PRO A 9 -16.11 10.32 13.29
C PRO A 9 -15.42 9.38 12.32
N GLU A 10 -14.10 9.54 12.12
CA GLU A 10 -13.32 8.65 11.26
C GLU A 10 -12.19 7.96 12.02
N TRP A 11 -11.16 8.70 12.43
CA TRP A 11 -9.90 8.13 12.96
C TRP A 11 -9.47 8.79 14.26
N ILE A 12 -8.77 8.03 15.11
CA ILE A 12 -8.04 8.55 16.28
C ILE A 12 -6.64 7.93 16.23
N TRP A 13 -5.61 8.75 16.41
CA TRP A 13 -4.21 8.34 16.46
C TRP A 13 -3.44 9.20 17.46
N ILE A 14 -2.19 8.83 17.76
CA ILE A 14 -1.28 9.57 18.63
C ILE A 14 -0.04 9.97 17.84
N ASP A 15 0.66 11.03 18.25
CA ASP A 15 2.00 11.32 17.74
C ASP A 15 3.06 10.37 18.31
N ASP A 16 4.23 10.36 17.67
CA ASP A 16 5.35 9.49 18.06
C ASP A 16 5.91 9.83 19.46
N GLU A 17 5.70 11.06 19.94
CA GLU A 17 6.08 11.49 21.29
C GLU A 17 5.08 11.04 22.38
N GLY A 18 3.92 10.49 22.01
CA GLY A 18 2.87 10.12 22.96
C GLY A 18 2.21 11.33 23.65
N SER A 19 2.44 12.54 23.14
CA SER A 19 2.10 13.79 23.80
C SER A 19 0.80 14.40 23.28
N ASN A 20 0.41 14.08 22.04
CA ASN A 20 -0.80 14.56 21.40
C ASN A 20 -1.60 13.41 20.80
N VAL A 21 -2.85 13.26 21.24
CA VAL A 21 -3.84 12.42 20.55
C VAL A 21 -4.62 13.28 19.56
N TYR A 22 -4.68 12.84 18.32
CA TYR A 22 -5.44 13.46 17.26
C TYR A 22 -6.71 12.67 16.96
N ALA A 23 -7.74 13.37 16.54
CA ALA A 23 -8.98 12.79 16.08
C ALA A 23 -9.44 13.50 14.80
N GLN A 24 -9.79 12.72 13.78
CA GLN A 24 -10.29 13.23 12.50
C GLN A 24 -11.77 12.88 12.36
N GLY A 25 -12.52 13.81 11.80
CA GLY A 25 -13.81 13.48 11.23
C GLY A 25 -14.28 14.44 10.15
N TYR A 26 -15.40 14.07 9.56
CA TYR A 26 -15.95 14.70 8.37
C TYR A 26 -17.31 15.35 8.64
N GLY A 27 -17.56 16.50 8.04
CA GLY A 27 -18.88 17.14 8.06
C GLY A 27 -18.89 18.41 7.22
N ARG A 28 -20.05 18.75 6.62
CA ARG A 28 -20.19 19.88 5.67
C ARG A 28 -19.11 19.89 4.57
N SER A 29 -18.81 18.73 3.99
CA SER A 29 -17.80 18.59 2.94
C SER A 29 -16.39 18.97 3.36
N ARG A 30 -16.06 18.79 4.64
CA ARG A 30 -14.74 19.11 5.21
C ARG A 30 -14.27 18.02 6.14
N THR A 31 -12.99 17.72 6.05
CA THR A 31 -12.26 16.94 7.04
C THR A 31 -11.61 17.91 8.03
N VAL A 32 -11.75 17.66 9.32
CA VAL A 32 -11.17 18.50 10.38
C VAL A 32 -10.44 17.62 11.39
N ILE A 33 -9.25 18.06 11.78
CA ILE A 33 -8.43 17.41 12.79
C ILE A 33 -8.60 18.16 14.11
N PHE A 34 -8.85 17.40 15.17
CA PHE A 34 -8.90 17.85 16.54
C PHE A 34 -7.70 17.28 17.30
N SER A 35 -7.09 18.05 18.18
CA SER A 35 -5.98 17.58 19.03
C SER A 35 -6.32 17.67 20.51
N PHE A 36 -5.79 16.70 21.26
CA PHE A 36 -5.87 16.58 22.70
C PHE A 36 -4.44 16.40 23.20
N SER A 37 -3.93 17.40 23.91
CA SER A 37 -2.52 17.44 24.32
C SER A 37 -2.39 17.17 25.81
N ALA A 38 -1.35 16.43 26.18
CA ALA A 38 -0.90 16.39 27.57
C ALA A 38 -0.29 17.75 27.95
N ASP A 39 -0.71 18.32 29.07
CA ASP A 39 -0.19 19.57 29.61
C ASP A 39 0.00 19.45 31.13
N ASN A 40 1.25 19.56 31.57
CA ASN A 40 1.65 19.50 32.98
C ASN A 40 1.15 20.71 33.80
N HIS A 41 0.70 21.78 33.14
CA HIS A 41 0.06 22.92 33.79
C HIS A 41 -1.44 22.67 34.06
N ASN A 42 -2.04 21.69 33.39
CA ASN A 42 -3.41 21.26 33.62
C ASN A 42 -3.47 20.14 34.68
N PRO A 43 -4.60 20.00 35.40
CA PRO A 43 -4.80 18.87 36.30
C PRO A 43 -4.70 17.52 35.55
N PRO A 44 -4.22 16.43 36.18
CA PRO A 44 -4.24 15.10 35.57
C PRO A 44 -5.63 14.63 35.12
N THR A 45 -6.68 15.21 35.73
CA THR A 45 -8.08 14.94 35.41
C THR A 45 -8.62 15.75 34.23
N SER A 46 -7.81 16.62 33.61
CA SER A 46 -8.17 17.34 32.39
C SER A 46 -8.41 16.36 31.23
N LEU A 47 -9.22 16.77 30.25
CA LEU A 47 -9.58 15.89 29.14
C LEU A 47 -8.33 15.45 28.35
N GLY A 48 -7.45 16.39 28.00
CA GLY A 48 -6.22 16.10 27.26
C GLY A 48 -5.30 15.12 28.00
N ASN A 49 -5.02 15.37 29.28
CA ASN A 49 -4.17 14.51 30.10
C ASN A 49 -4.73 13.09 30.21
N ARG A 50 -6.04 12.94 30.46
CA ARG A 50 -6.69 11.62 30.57
C ARG A 50 -6.67 10.85 29.26
N VAL A 51 -6.85 11.56 28.14
CA VAL A 51 -6.81 10.97 26.79
C VAL A 51 -5.42 10.43 26.50
N CYS A 52 -4.37 11.23 26.62
CA CYS A 52 -2.99 10.78 26.37
C CYS A 52 -2.57 9.66 27.33
N THR A 53 -2.86 9.82 28.64
CA THR A 53 -2.59 8.80 29.66
C THR A 53 -3.21 7.45 29.32
N LYS A 54 -4.48 7.44 28.86
CA LYS A 54 -5.15 6.20 28.52
C LYS A 54 -4.63 5.60 27.21
N TYR A 55 -4.38 6.43 26.20
CA TYR A 55 -3.93 5.97 24.89
C TYR A 55 -2.55 5.31 24.99
N GLU A 56 -1.61 5.92 25.72
CA GLU A 56 -0.26 5.41 25.98
C GLU A 56 -0.22 4.26 27.01
N GLY A 57 -1.34 3.95 27.67
CA GLY A 57 -1.39 2.92 28.70
C GLY A 57 -0.58 3.26 29.96
N ILE A 58 -0.38 4.55 30.25
CA ILE A 58 0.39 5.02 31.41
C ILE A 58 -0.35 4.66 32.70
N GLU A 59 0.33 3.96 33.62
CA GLU A 59 -0.21 3.66 34.94
C GLU A 59 -0.29 4.92 35.81
N THR A 60 -1.43 5.14 36.44
CA THR A 60 -1.66 6.28 37.34
C THR A 60 -2.22 5.81 38.68
N LYS A 61 -1.81 6.49 39.76
CA LYS A 61 -2.32 6.27 41.13
C LYS A 61 -3.71 6.85 41.37
N ASP A 62 -4.12 7.80 40.54
CA ASP A 62 -5.44 8.42 40.58
C ASP A 62 -6.29 7.85 39.43
N GLU A 63 -7.32 7.08 39.77
CA GLU A 63 -8.24 6.49 38.79
C GLU A 63 -8.95 7.58 37.95
N ALA A 64 -9.11 8.79 38.48
CA ALA A 64 -9.70 9.90 37.75
C ALA A 64 -8.76 10.52 36.70
N ALA A 65 -7.46 10.28 36.79
CA ALA A 65 -6.46 10.76 35.83
C ALA A 65 -6.38 9.93 34.54
N THR A 66 -7.22 8.90 34.39
CA THR A 66 -7.34 8.12 33.17
C THR A 66 -8.80 7.77 32.87
N PHE A 67 -9.04 7.04 31.79
CA PHE A 67 -10.34 6.46 31.49
C PHE A 67 -10.37 4.98 31.89
N PRO A 68 -11.51 4.45 32.39
CA PRO A 68 -11.62 3.04 32.73
C PRO A 68 -11.33 2.15 31.52
N THR A 69 -11.90 2.48 30.35
CA THR A 69 -11.71 1.72 29.10
C THR A 69 -11.32 2.61 27.92
N ILE A 70 -10.76 2.01 26.86
CA ILE A 70 -10.51 2.69 25.57
C ILE A 70 -11.82 3.19 24.97
N LYS A 71 -12.92 2.46 25.18
CA LYS A 71 -14.25 2.88 24.73
C LYS A 71 -14.68 4.18 25.41
N ASP A 72 -14.50 4.30 26.72
CA ASP A 72 -14.86 5.51 27.47
C ASP A 72 -14.02 6.72 27.02
N MET A 73 -12.73 6.51 26.74
CA MET A 73 -11.86 7.55 26.15
C MET A 73 -12.38 8.00 24.79
N ARG A 74 -12.70 7.06 23.88
CA ARG A 74 -13.27 7.37 22.56
C ARG A 74 -14.60 8.11 22.67
N ASP A 75 -15.48 7.67 23.57
CA ASP A 75 -16.77 8.32 23.82
C ASP A 75 -16.59 9.76 24.32
N ALA A 76 -15.59 10.01 25.18
CA ALA A 76 -15.25 11.35 25.65
C ALA A 76 -14.68 12.26 24.54
N ILE A 77 -13.74 11.76 23.72
CA ILE A 77 -13.19 12.45 22.56
C ILE A 77 -14.31 12.89 21.62
N TRP A 78 -15.16 11.95 21.20
CA TRP A 78 -16.25 12.24 20.27
C TRP A 78 -17.36 13.08 20.91
N GLY A 79 -17.58 12.94 22.21
CA GLY A 79 -18.47 13.83 22.96
C GLY A 79 -18.00 15.28 22.89
N ALA A 80 -16.75 15.54 23.25
CA ALA A 80 -16.16 16.88 23.22
C ALA A 80 -16.17 17.48 21.80
N ILE A 81 -15.82 16.69 20.78
CA ILE A 81 -15.85 17.15 19.38
C ILE A 81 -17.28 17.51 18.94
N ARG A 82 -18.29 16.71 19.28
CA ARG A 82 -19.70 17.05 18.98
C ARG A 82 -20.15 18.33 19.68
N HIS A 83 -19.59 18.65 20.85
CA HIS A 83 -19.85 19.91 21.55
C HIS A 83 -19.17 21.10 20.85
N VAL A 84 -17.95 20.93 20.38
CA VAL A 84 -17.16 21.96 19.68
C VAL A 84 -17.68 22.22 18.25
N TRP A 85 -18.12 21.18 17.55
CA TRP A 85 -18.42 21.19 16.12
C TRP A 85 -19.41 22.30 15.69
N PRO A 86 -20.59 22.49 16.32
CA PRO A 86 -21.51 23.56 15.93
C PRO A 86 -20.92 24.96 16.10
N ARG A 87 -20.06 25.15 17.12
CA ARG A 87 -19.39 26.42 17.38
C ARG A 87 -18.27 26.67 16.38
N TYR A 88 -17.50 25.65 16.04
CA TYR A 88 -16.48 25.69 14.99
C TYR A 88 -17.10 26.07 13.64
N LEU A 89 -18.20 25.40 13.25
CA LEU A 89 -18.92 25.70 12.00
C LEU A 89 -19.48 27.11 11.92
N SER A 90 -19.75 27.74 13.07
CA SER A 90 -20.29 29.10 13.15
C SER A 90 -19.19 30.18 13.15
N HIS A 91 -17.91 29.79 13.23
CA HIS A 91 -16.81 30.74 13.32
C HIS A 91 -16.37 31.22 11.92
N PRO A 92 -16.42 32.54 11.63
CA PRO A 92 -15.98 33.07 10.35
C PRO A 92 -14.48 32.84 10.15
N GLY A 93 -14.08 32.30 8.99
CA GLY A 93 -12.67 32.19 8.58
C GLY A 93 -11.90 30.95 9.05
N LEU A 94 -12.45 30.10 9.93
CA LEU A 94 -11.75 28.88 10.38
C LEU A 94 -11.77 27.73 9.36
N GLY A 95 -12.49 27.90 8.25
CA GLY A 95 -12.77 26.83 7.28
C GLY A 95 -11.88 26.80 6.04
N THR A 96 -10.84 27.63 5.96
CA THR A 96 -10.04 27.80 4.75
C THR A 96 -8.58 27.41 4.88
N GLY A 97 -8.06 27.22 6.10
CA GLY A 97 -6.67 26.80 6.32
C GLY A 97 -6.55 25.28 6.17
N LEU A 98 -5.67 24.83 5.28
CA LEU A 98 -5.37 23.40 5.09
C LEU A 98 -4.54 22.81 6.24
N ASP A 99 -3.91 23.68 7.02
CA ASP A 99 -3.05 23.39 8.18
C ASP A 99 -3.79 23.54 9.52
N THR A 100 -5.10 23.76 9.48
CA THR A 100 -5.91 24.10 10.65
C THR A 100 -6.18 22.87 11.51
N VAL A 101 -5.77 22.94 12.78
CA VAL A 101 -6.12 21.94 13.81
C VAL A 101 -6.87 22.62 14.95
N VAL A 102 -7.89 21.93 15.46
CA VAL A 102 -8.72 22.38 16.57
C VAL A 102 -8.22 21.72 17.86
N ALA A 103 -7.42 22.44 18.64
CA ALA A 103 -7.03 21.96 19.97
C ALA A 103 -8.24 22.04 20.91
N VAL A 104 -8.61 20.89 21.47
CA VAL A 104 -9.73 20.73 22.41
C VAL A 104 -9.17 20.46 23.80
N ASP A 105 -9.62 21.24 24.77
CA ASP A 105 -9.19 21.09 26.15
C ASP A 105 -10.40 21.18 27.10
N SER A 106 -10.24 20.65 28.30
CA SER A 106 -11.18 20.84 29.40
C SER A 106 -10.44 20.71 30.72
N ILE A 107 -10.59 21.71 31.59
CA ILE A 107 -9.93 21.78 32.90
C ILE A 107 -10.50 20.71 33.86
N ASP A 108 -11.67 20.15 33.56
CA ASP A 108 -12.25 19.00 34.28
C ASP A 108 -12.98 18.02 33.33
N SER A 109 -13.61 16.99 33.90
CA SER A 109 -14.36 15.98 33.14
C SER A 109 -15.71 16.48 32.59
N SER A 110 -16.08 17.75 32.80
CA SER A 110 -17.35 18.30 32.33
C SER A 110 -17.27 18.74 30.87
N ILE A 111 -18.17 18.20 30.05
CA ILE A 111 -18.33 18.61 28.66
C ILE A 111 -18.76 20.09 28.52
N GLU A 112 -19.34 20.67 29.57
CA GLU A 112 -19.81 22.06 29.58
C GLU A 112 -18.66 23.08 29.66
N LYS A 113 -17.49 22.63 30.12
CA LYS A 113 -16.29 23.47 30.26
C LYS A 113 -15.23 23.21 29.17
N VAL A 114 -15.61 22.49 28.12
CA VAL A 114 -14.74 22.26 26.97
C VAL A 114 -14.42 23.60 26.32
N THR A 115 -13.14 23.94 26.32
CA THR A 115 -12.57 25.06 25.58
C THR A 115 -11.92 24.53 24.32
N TRP A 116 -11.75 25.41 23.34
CA TRP A 116 -11.04 25.06 22.12
C TRP A 116 -10.36 26.27 21.54
N LYS A 117 -9.25 26.03 20.84
CA LYS A 117 -8.53 27.03 20.07
C LYS A 117 -8.14 26.43 18.73
N VAL A 118 -7.95 27.28 17.74
CA VAL A 118 -7.41 26.87 16.45
C VAL A 118 -5.95 27.27 16.37
N TYR A 119 -5.15 26.39 15.80
CA TYR A 119 -3.76 26.67 15.45
C TYR A 119 -3.43 26.10 14.07
N SER A 120 -2.38 26.65 13.46
CA SER A 120 -1.74 26.09 12.27
C SER A 120 -0.74 25.03 12.73
N HIS A 121 -0.84 23.81 12.20
CA HIS A 121 0.02 22.71 12.63
C HIS A 121 1.48 22.99 12.25
N PRO A 122 2.44 22.93 13.20
CA PRO A 122 3.82 23.34 12.94
C PRO A 122 4.55 22.48 11.91
N LEU A 123 4.12 21.23 11.71
CA LEU A 123 4.69 20.33 10.71
C LEU A 123 4.13 20.55 9.29
N PHE A 124 3.01 21.27 9.13
CA PHE A 124 2.39 21.43 7.81
C PHE A 124 3.27 22.23 6.82
N PRO A 125 3.91 23.34 7.20
CA PRO A 125 4.85 24.03 6.30
C PRO A 125 6.02 23.13 5.86
N ARG A 126 6.53 22.28 6.76
CA ARG A 126 7.59 21.30 6.47
C ARG A 126 7.12 20.25 5.46
N PHE A 127 5.90 19.75 5.63
CA PHE A 127 5.27 18.83 4.67
C PHE A 127 5.14 19.45 3.27
N ILE A 128 4.63 20.70 3.17
CA ILE A 128 4.53 21.41 1.87
C ILE A 128 5.91 21.63 1.24
N GLN A 129 6.92 21.97 2.04
CA GLN A 129 8.29 22.13 1.56
C GLN A 129 8.86 20.81 1.00
N ASN A 130 8.61 19.69 1.68
CA ASN A 130 9.03 18.37 1.21
C ASN A 130 8.39 18.04 -0.15
N LEU A 131 7.11 18.35 -0.35
CA LEU A 131 6.40 18.16 -1.62
C LEU A 131 6.92 19.08 -2.76
N ALA A 132 7.30 20.33 -2.46
CA ALA A 132 7.66 21.34 -3.47
C ALA A 132 9.08 21.20 -4.06
N SER A 133 9.92 20.33 -3.49
CA SER A 133 11.37 20.31 -3.70
C SER A 133 11.86 19.69 -5.03
N GLU A 134 10.99 19.47 -6.03
CA GLU A 134 11.32 18.67 -7.21
C GLU A 134 12.50 19.22 -8.05
N SER A 135 12.66 20.55 -8.16
CA SER A 135 13.80 21.16 -8.89
C SER A 135 15.15 21.04 -8.17
N HIS A 136 15.15 20.64 -6.89
CA HIS A 136 16.35 20.36 -6.10
C HIS A 136 16.48 18.89 -5.71
N PHE A 137 15.61 17.97 -6.14
CA PHE A 137 15.61 16.61 -5.58
C PHE A 137 16.88 15.80 -5.90
N ARG A 138 17.49 15.96 -7.08
CA ARG A 138 18.80 15.35 -7.39
C ARG A 138 19.95 15.89 -6.54
N THR A 139 19.81 17.10 -5.99
CA THR A 139 20.87 17.80 -5.22
C THR A 139 20.60 17.79 -3.71
N ALA A 140 19.34 17.75 -3.29
CA ALA A 140 18.90 17.66 -1.90
C ALA A 140 19.17 16.28 -1.29
N LEU A 141 19.13 15.22 -2.12
CA LEU A 141 19.57 13.88 -1.74
C LEU A 141 21.07 13.79 -1.39
N GLN A 142 21.87 14.81 -1.70
CA GLN A 142 23.29 14.88 -1.33
C GLN A 142 23.55 15.73 -0.07
N HIS A 143 22.56 16.39 0.53
CA HIS A 143 22.81 17.45 1.51
C HIS A 143 21.92 17.52 2.76
N SER A 144 21.33 16.42 3.23
CA SER A 144 20.65 16.45 4.54
C SER A 144 20.81 15.16 5.33
N ASP A 145 22.04 14.92 5.80
CA ASP A 145 22.40 13.91 6.82
C ASP A 145 22.17 14.40 8.27
N ASN A 146 21.52 15.54 8.47
CA ASN A 146 21.39 16.12 9.80
C ASN A 146 19.92 16.14 10.27
N ASN A 147 19.58 15.07 11.00
CA ASN A 147 18.58 14.95 12.07
C ASN A 147 17.08 14.83 11.73
N GLU A 148 16.47 13.92 12.51
CA GLU A 148 15.05 13.54 12.69
C GLU A 148 14.53 12.43 11.75
N SER A 149 14.23 11.28 12.36
CA SER A 149 13.72 10.03 11.74
C SER A 149 12.41 10.21 10.98
N ASP A 150 11.54 11.11 11.45
CA ASP A 150 10.18 11.26 10.92
C ASP A 150 10.20 11.89 9.52
N ASP A 151 11.24 12.69 9.24
CA ASP A 151 11.45 13.34 7.96
C ASP A 151 11.89 12.35 6.87
N GLU A 152 12.55 11.25 7.24
CA GLU A 152 12.96 10.21 6.30
C GLU A 152 11.75 9.43 5.77
N PHE A 153 10.82 9.07 6.65
CA PHE A 153 9.60 8.37 6.29
C PHE A 153 8.72 9.18 5.33
N PHE A 154 8.44 10.45 5.63
CA PHE A 154 7.64 11.30 4.73
C PHE A 154 8.30 11.51 3.36
N ARG A 155 9.63 11.71 3.32
CA ARG A 155 10.36 11.82 2.06
C ARG A 155 10.31 10.51 1.27
N HIS A 156 10.33 9.37 1.95
CA HIS A 156 10.21 8.07 1.32
C HIS A 156 8.82 7.86 0.70
N LEU A 157 7.75 8.14 1.44
CA LEU A 157 6.38 8.08 0.95
C LEU A 157 6.16 8.98 -0.28
N ILE A 158 6.62 10.24 -0.21
CA ILE A 158 6.53 11.19 -1.33
C ILE A 158 7.32 10.66 -2.54
N ARG A 159 8.52 10.10 -2.32
CA ARG A 159 9.36 9.52 -3.38
C ARG A 159 8.65 8.36 -4.09
N ASN A 160 7.91 7.54 -3.36
CA ASN A 160 7.18 6.40 -3.92
C ASN A 160 6.02 6.85 -4.80
N TRP A 161 5.24 7.84 -4.37
CA TRP A 161 4.17 8.42 -5.20
C TRP A 161 4.70 9.01 -6.51
N TRP A 162 5.80 9.76 -6.43
CA TRP A 162 6.45 10.31 -7.61
C TRP A 162 7.01 9.22 -8.52
N ARG A 163 7.51 8.12 -7.95
CA ARG A 163 8.01 6.99 -8.72
C ARG A 163 6.88 6.26 -9.44
N GLU A 164 5.75 6.01 -8.77
CA GLU A 164 4.56 5.44 -9.42
C GLU A 164 4.12 6.35 -10.57
N TYR A 165 3.92 7.65 -10.30
CA TYR A 165 3.50 8.60 -11.31
C TYR A 165 4.44 8.60 -12.53
N ASN A 166 5.74 8.74 -12.30
CA ASN A 166 6.74 8.77 -13.38
C ASN A 166 6.82 7.44 -14.14
N THR A 167 6.67 6.31 -13.45
CA THR A 167 6.63 4.99 -14.06
C THR A 167 5.43 4.89 -14.99
N LEU A 168 4.22 5.17 -14.48
CA LEU A 168 2.98 5.08 -15.25
C LEU A 168 2.98 6.01 -16.48
N GLN A 169 3.58 7.21 -16.38
CA GLN A 169 3.72 8.13 -17.53
C GLN A 169 4.61 7.56 -18.64
N GLN A 170 5.54 6.67 -18.32
CA GLN A 170 6.49 6.08 -19.26
C GLN A 170 6.02 4.72 -19.79
N LEU A 171 5.10 4.05 -19.10
CA LEU A 171 4.58 2.76 -19.53
C LEU A 171 3.81 2.90 -20.85
N PRO A 172 4.13 2.07 -21.86
CA PRO A 172 3.29 1.93 -23.03
C PRO A 172 1.85 1.53 -22.60
N PRO A 173 0.79 2.11 -23.19
CA PRO A 173 -0.57 1.78 -22.79
C PRO A 173 -0.92 0.30 -22.99
N HIS A 174 -1.62 -0.29 -22.03
CA HIS A 174 -2.15 -1.65 -22.10
C HIS A 174 -3.48 -1.75 -21.35
N PRO A 175 -4.47 -2.55 -21.80
CA PRO A 175 -5.77 -2.66 -21.13
C PRO A 175 -5.68 -3.21 -19.70
N ASN A 176 -4.75 -4.13 -19.44
CA ASN A 176 -4.57 -4.77 -18.12
C ASN A 176 -3.49 -4.11 -17.24
N VAL A 177 -3.03 -2.90 -17.57
CA VAL A 177 -2.07 -2.13 -16.78
C VAL A 177 -2.67 -0.77 -16.48
N LEU A 178 -2.49 -0.30 -15.24
CA LEU A 178 -3.00 0.99 -14.81
C LEU A 178 -2.50 2.09 -15.74
N ARG A 179 -3.40 2.96 -16.17
CA ARG A 179 -3.04 4.09 -17.03
C ARG A 179 -2.45 5.21 -16.18
N PRO A 180 -1.58 6.07 -16.76
CA PRO A 180 -1.17 7.29 -16.08
C PRO A 180 -2.41 8.09 -15.61
N PRO A 181 -2.37 8.65 -14.39
CA PRO A 181 -3.50 9.38 -13.85
C PRO A 181 -3.79 10.63 -14.68
N GLN A 182 -5.06 10.90 -14.94
CA GLN A 182 -5.49 12.03 -15.77
C GLN A 182 -5.66 13.34 -14.98
N LEU A 183 -5.79 13.22 -13.66
CA LEU A 183 -6.01 14.35 -12.77
C LEU A 183 -4.99 14.30 -11.64
N LEU A 184 -4.27 15.40 -11.47
CA LEU A 184 -3.31 15.57 -10.38
C LEU A 184 -3.98 16.35 -9.26
N ALA A 185 -3.71 15.94 -8.02
CA ALA A 185 -4.04 16.69 -6.83
C ALA A 185 -2.89 17.67 -6.53
N THR A 186 -3.23 18.92 -6.30
CA THR A 186 -2.26 19.95 -5.90
C THR A 186 -2.74 20.73 -4.69
N ILE A 187 -1.78 21.18 -3.89
CA ILE A 187 -2.01 22.07 -2.76
C ILE A 187 -1.45 23.45 -3.09
N GLN A 188 -2.25 24.49 -2.83
CA GLN A 188 -1.81 25.88 -2.85
C GLN A 188 -1.85 26.42 -1.44
N TRP A 189 -0.67 26.53 -0.82
CA TRP A 189 -0.51 27.01 0.56
C TRP A 189 0.64 28.02 0.65
N PRO A 190 0.56 29.07 1.47
CA PRO A 190 -0.50 29.39 2.45
C PRO A 190 -1.75 30.06 1.87
N SER A 191 -1.81 30.28 0.56
CA SER A 191 -2.95 30.94 -0.08
C SER A 191 -3.17 30.42 -1.50
N TYR A 192 -4.35 30.68 -2.07
CA TYR A 192 -4.69 30.35 -3.46
C TYR A 192 -3.79 31.03 -4.51
N SER A 193 -3.02 32.06 -4.13
CA SER A 193 -2.01 32.68 -5.00
C SER A 193 -0.64 31.99 -4.96
N ALA A 194 -0.44 31.03 -4.04
CA ALA A 194 0.79 30.25 -4.01
C ALA A 194 0.89 29.33 -5.23
N SER A 195 2.13 29.04 -5.64
CA SER A 195 2.39 28.03 -6.67
C SER A 195 1.82 26.69 -6.22
N PRO A 196 1.05 25.99 -7.08
CA PRO A 196 0.53 24.68 -6.75
C PRO A 196 1.68 23.68 -6.57
N VAL A 197 1.59 22.88 -5.53
CA VAL A 197 2.52 21.81 -5.21
C VAL A 197 1.81 20.49 -5.41
N PHE A 198 2.40 19.57 -6.17
CA PHE A 198 1.85 18.23 -6.39
C PHE A 198 1.82 17.44 -5.08
N CYS A 199 0.68 16.83 -4.77
CA CYS A 199 0.48 16.07 -3.53
C CYS A 199 -0.21 14.73 -3.74
N GLY A 200 -0.36 14.28 -4.99
CA GLY A 200 -1.00 13.00 -5.33
C GLY A 200 -1.75 13.06 -6.65
N ALA A 201 -2.41 11.96 -7.00
CA ALA A 201 -3.15 11.84 -8.24
C ALA A 201 -4.49 11.10 -8.03
N LEU A 202 -5.44 11.33 -8.92
CA LEU A 202 -6.72 10.60 -8.92
C LEU A 202 -6.68 9.50 -9.97
N PHE A 203 -6.97 8.29 -9.51
CA PHE A 203 -7.09 7.10 -10.34
C PHE A 203 -8.56 6.71 -10.55
N PRO A 204 -8.87 5.98 -11.64
CA PRO A 204 -10.19 5.38 -11.81
C PRO A 204 -10.55 4.48 -10.63
N PHE A 205 -11.79 4.57 -10.17
CA PHE A 205 -12.33 3.63 -9.19
C PHE A 205 -12.76 2.33 -9.89
N TYR A 206 -12.25 1.20 -9.41
CA TYR A 206 -12.51 -0.13 -9.94
C TYR A 206 -13.51 -0.87 -9.03
N PRO A 207 -14.81 -0.95 -9.42
CA PRO A 207 -15.87 -1.41 -8.52
C PRO A 207 -15.81 -2.91 -8.21
N GLY A 208 -15.05 -3.69 -9.00
CA GLY A 208 -14.87 -5.12 -8.77
C GLY A 208 -13.95 -5.43 -7.59
N GLY A 209 -13.25 -4.45 -7.03
CA GLY A 209 -12.28 -4.64 -5.94
C GLY A 209 -11.01 -5.35 -6.42
N SER A 210 -10.15 -5.75 -5.49
CA SER A 210 -8.93 -6.51 -5.78
C SER A 210 -9.21 -8.01 -5.88
N VAL A 211 -8.34 -8.76 -6.57
CA VAL A 211 -8.44 -10.22 -6.60
C VAL A 211 -8.34 -10.80 -5.18
N ALA A 212 -7.52 -10.21 -4.31
CA ALA A 212 -7.43 -10.60 -2.89
C ALA A 212 -8.79 -10.50 -2.18
N SER A 213 -9.47 -9.35 -2.27
CA SER A 213 -10.78 -9.18 -1.61
C SER A 213 -11.83 -10.13 -2.20
N ARG A 214 -11.75 -10.42 -3.51
CA ARG A 214 -12.64 -11.37 -4.17
C ARG A 214 -12.43 -12.82 -3.71
N ILE A 215 -11.18 -13.22 -3.47
CA ILE A 215 -10.86 -14.54 -2.88
C ILE A 215 -11.45 -14.63 -1.47
N GLU A 216 -11.19 -13.63 -0.62
CA GLU A 216 -11.69 -13.59 0.74
C GLU A 216 -13.23 -13.63 0.80
N ASP A 217 -13.90 -12.80 0.02
CA ASP A 217 -15.37 -12.76 -0.04
C ASP A 217 -15.96 -14.10 -0.47
N SER A 218 -15.32 -14.75 -1.44
CA SER A 218 -15.70 -16.08 -1.92
C SER A 218 -15.55 -17.12 -0.81
N ASN A 219 -14.42 -17.11 -0.12
CA ASN A 219 -14.13 -18.03 1.00
C ASN A 219 -15.09 -17.82 2.17
N LYS A 220 -15.32 -16.57 2.59
CA LYS A 220 -16.29 -16.20 3.65
C LYS A 220 -17.71 -16.69 3.32
N LYS A 221 -18.09 -16.70 2.05
CA LYS A 221 -19.41 -17.19 1.58
C LYS A 221 -19.44 -18.71 1.37
N GLY A 222 -18.31 -19.40 1.43
CA GLY A 222 -18.21 -20.83 1.10
C GLY A 222 -18.53 -21.14 -0.37
N VAL A 223 -18.41 -20.16 -1.26
CA VAL A 223 -18.65 -20.30 -2.70
C VAL A 223 -17.31 -20.23 -3.42
N ARG A 224 -17.12 -21.00 -4.49
CA ARG A 224 -15.89 -20.96 -5.32
C ARG A 224 -16.02 -19.90 -6.41
N ILE A 225 -14.91 -19.25 -6.76
CA ILE A 225 -14.86 -18.40 -7.95
C ILE A 225 -15.00 -19.33 -9.18
N PRO A 226 -15.90 -19.03 -10.14
CA PRO A 226 -16.10 -19.88 -11.32
C PRO A 226 -14.83 -20.07 -12.15
N LEU A 227 -14.66 -21.25 -12.77
CA LEU A 227 -13.49 -21.57 -13.59
C LEU A 227 -13.30 -20.59 -14.75
N LEU A 228 -14.36 -20.18 -15.43
CA LEU A 228 -14.28 -19.17 -16.50
C LEU A 228 -13.68 -17.86 -15.99
N LEU A 229 -14.10 -17.40 -14.81
CA LEU A 229 -13.57 -16.16 -14.22
C LEU A 229 -12.12 -16.32 -13.78
N LYS A 230 -11.75 -17.48 -13.20
CA LYS A 230 -10.35 -17.82 -12.89
C LYS A 230 -9.47 -17.79 -14.14
N ALA A 231 -9.89 -18.44 -15.23
CA ALA A 231 -9.15 -18.45 -16.49
C ALA A 231 -9.04 -17.04 -17.10
N HIS A 232 -10.12 -16.26 -17.05
CA HIS A 232 -10.13 -14.87 -17.50
C HIS A 232 -9.10 -14.04 -16.76
N TRP A 233 -9.14 -14.07 -15.42
CA TRP A 233 -8.22 -13.33 -14.57
C TRP A 233 -6.78 -13.79 -14.71
N CYS A 234 -6.51 -15.10 -14.79
CA CYS A 234 -5.16 -15.58 -15.06
C CYS A 234 -4.64 -15.11 -16.43
N ALA A 235 -5.50 -15.03 -17.45
CA ALA A 235 -5.11 -14.48 -18.74
C ALA A 235 -4.76 -12.99 -18.64
N ASP A 236 -5.60 -12.19 -17.99
CA ASP A 236 -5.34 -10.75 -17.80
C ASP A 236 -4.06 -10.49 -17.02
N MET A 237 -3.82 -11.24 -15.94
CA MET A 237 -2.59 -11.15 -15.14
C MET A 237 -1.36 -11.51 -15.98
N ALA A 238 -1.40 -12.61 -16.75
CA ALA A 238 -0.29 -13.02 -17.61
C ALA A 238 0.01 -11.96 -18.68
N THR A 239 -1.03 -11.38 -19.28
CA THR A 239 -0.89 -10.35 -20.33
C THR A 239 -0.32 -9.04 -19.77
N ALA A 240 -0.73 -8.65 -18.56
CA ALA A 240 -0.16 -7.49 -17.86
C ALA A 240 1.34 -7.66 -17.58
N VAL A 241 1.75 -8.79 -17.00
CA VAL A 241 3.16 -9.06 -16.67
C VAL A 241 4.01 -9.25 -17.93
N PHE A 242 3.46 -9.92 -18.97
CA PHE A 242 4.09 -9.96 -20.29
C PHE A 242 4.35 -8.55 -20.83
N HIS A 243 3.36 -7.66 -20.77
CA HIS A 243 3.52 -6.29 -21.23
C HIS A 243 4.62 -5.56 -20.44
N THR A 244 4.65 -5.69 -19.12
CA THR A 244 5.67 -5.11 -18.23
C THR A 244 7.09 -5.47 -18.67
N HIS A 245 7.41 -6.75 -18.89
CA HIS A 245 8.76 -7.16 -19.26
C HIS A 245 9.06 -7.06 -20.76
N ARG A 246 8.12 -7.47 -21.61
CA ARG A 246 8.39 -7.65 -23.04
C ARG A 246 8.17 -6.38 -23.85
N ILE A 247 7.29 -5.50 -23.41
CA ILE A 247 6.98 -4.24 -24.10
C ILE A 247 7.56 -3.05 -23.35
N ALA A 248 7.24 -2.91 -22.06
CA ALA A 248 7.68 -1.77 -21.25
C ALA A 248 9.14 -1.87 -20.78
N LYS A 249 9.74 -3.06 -20.81
CA LYS A 249 11.15 -3.31 -20.41
C LYS A 249 11.44 -2.84 -18.98
N THR A 250 10.51 -3.11 -18.08
CA THR A 250 10.59 -2.79 -16.66
C THR A 250 10.09 -3.97 -15.82
N TYR A 251 9.91 -3.75 -14.52
CA TYR A 251 9.39 -4.71 -13.54
C TYR A 251 8.36 -4.08 -12.61
N HIS A 252 7.57 -4.91 -11.93
CA HIS A 252 6.58 -4.47 -10.94
C HIS A 252 7.06 -4.66 -9.49
N LYS A 253 7.88 -5.67 -9.21
CA LYS A 253 8.39 -6.05 -7.87
C LYS A 253 7.33 -6.61 -6.91
N ASP A 254 6.11 -6.08 -6.93
CA ASP A 254 5.03 -6.42 -6.00
C ASP A 254 3.84 -7.11 -6.70
N ILE A 255 4.09 -8.21 -7.40
CA ILE A 255 3.02 -8.99 -8.04
C ILE A 255 2.33 -9.83 -6.97
N LYS A 256 1.09 -9.45 -6.63
CA LYS A 256 0.22 -10.13 -5.67
C LYS A 256 -1.26 -9.93 -6.02
N PRO A 257 -2.18 -10.79 -5.53
CA PRO A 257 -3.62 -10.62 -5.79
C PRO A 257 -4.21 -9.27 -5.37
N GLY A 258 -3.61 -8.60 -4.37
CA GLY A 258 -4.01 -7.26 -3.93
C GLY A 258 -3.82 -6.18 -5.00
N ASN A 259 -2.85 -6.36 -5.89
CA ASN A 259 -2.43 -5.36 -6.88
C ASN A 259 -3.06 -5.60 -8.26
N PHE A 260 -4.00 -6.53 -8.37
CA PHE A 260 -4.86 -6.68 -9.52
C PHE A 260 -6.29 -6.29 -9.14
N VAL A 261 -6.81 -5.25 -9.76
CA VAL A 261 -8.17 -4.74 -9.51
C VAL A 261 -9.09 -4.98 -10.71
N ALA A 262 -10.34 -5.33 -10.42
CA ALA A 262 -11.33 -5.66 -11.44
C ALA A 262 -12.19 -4.44 -11.82
N ASP A 263 -12.28 -4.15 -13.12
CA ASP A 263 -13.23 -3.18 -13.64
C ASP A 263 -14.68 -3.70 -13.60
N ALA A 264 -15.63 -2.89 -14.10
CA ALA A 264 -17.04 -3.26 -14.13
C ALA A 264 -17.38 -4.45 -15.05
N SER A 265 -16.44 -4.87 -15.90
CA SER A 265 -16.56 -6.02 -16.81
C SER A 265 -15.68 -7.20 -16.38
N ASP A 266 -15.21 -7.19 -15.12
CA ASP A 266 -14.30 -8.18 -14.55
C ASP A 266 -12.96 -8.33 -15.30
N ASN A 267 -12.53 -7.34 -16.07
CA ASN A 267 -11.15 -7.33 -16.58
C ASN A 267 -10.22 -6.87 -15.45
N LEU A 268 -9.04 -7.49 -15.34
CA LEU A 268 -8.04 -7.10 -14.34
C LEU A 268 -7.08 -6.04 -14.84
N ILE A 269 -6.74 -5.12 -13.94
CA ILE A 269 -5.77 -4.05 -14.12
C ILE A 269 -4.69 -4.20 -13.05
N LEU A 270 -3.43 -4.30 -13.46
CA LEU A 270 -2.26 -4.24 -12.58
C LEU A 270 -1.99 -2.80 -12.14
N CYS A 271 -2.07 -2.55 -10.84
CA CYS A 271 -1.87 -1.24 -10.18
C CYS A 271 -0.80 -1.32 -9.09
N ASP A 272 -0.58 -0.21 -8.36
CA ASP A 272 0.38 -0.11 -7.25
C ASP A 272 1.85 -0.20 -7.72
N TRP A 273 2.25 0.77 -8.53
CA TRP A 273 3.58 0.84 -9.15
C TRP A 273 4.61 1.60 -8.28
N GLU A 274 4.38 1.66 -6.97
CA GLU A 274 5.24 2.38 -6.02
C GLU A 274 6.63 1.70 -5.83
N LEU A 275 6.76 0.42 -6.22
CA LEU A 275 7.98 -0.40 -6.16
C LEU A 275 8.62 -0.47 -4.76
N LEU A 276 7.82 -0.31 -3.71
CA LEU A 276 8.29 -0.21 -2.33
C LEU A 276 8.88 -1.53 -1.83
N ASP A 277 8.08 -2.59 -1.83
CA ASP A 277 8.47 -3.88 -1.26
C ASP A 277 8.13 -5.05 -2.19
N ALA A 278 8.73 -6.21 -1.92
CA ALA A 278 8.34 -7.47 -2.51
C ALA A 278 7.89 -8.40 -1.38
N PRO A 279 6.60 -8.73 -1.27
CA PRO A 279 6.07 -9.43 -0.12
C PRO A 279 6.66 -10.84 -0.05
N ALA A 280 7.00 -11.28 1.17
CA ALA A 280 7.55 -12.62 1.41
C ALA A 280 6.66 -13.72 0.81
N THR A 281 5.34 -13.52 0.76
CA THR A 281 4.37 -14.49 0.26
C THR A 281 4.43 -14.74 -1.25
N THR A 282 4.95 -13.80 -2.04
CA THR A 282 5.06 -13.97 -3.51
C THR A 282 6.46 -13.81 -4.07
N LEU A 283 7.41 -13.24 -3.32
CA LEU A 283 8.79 -13.08 -3.79
C LEU A 283 9.43 -14.44 -4.17
N ALA A 284 10.16 -14.46 -5.28
CA ALA A 284 10.92 -15.64 -5.69
C ALA A 284 12.07 -15.91 -4.71
N PRO A 285 12.30 -17.17 -4.27
CA PRO A 285 13.32 -17.48 -3.27
C PRO A 285 14.73 -17.00 -3.64
N GLU A 286 15.09 -17.04 -4.92
CA GLU A 286 16.41 -16.58 -5.39
C GLU A 286 16.55 -15.04 -5.44
N ALA A 287 15.44 -14.31 -5.32
CA ALA A 287 15.42 -12.85 -5.31
C ALA A 287 15.49 -12.26 -3.89
N ASP A 288 15.79 -13.08 -2.88
CA ASP A 288 15.90 -12.68 -1.46
C ASP A 288 17.05 -11.70 -1.16
N GLY A 289 17.96 -11.49 -2.12
CA GLY A 289 19.14 -10.64 -1.95
C GLY A 289 20.43 -11.39 -1.63
N THR A 290 20.40 -12.72 -1.52
CA THR A 290 21.56 -13.57 -1.17
C THR A 290 22.22 -14.26 -2.36
N TRP A 291 21.67 -14.09 -3.57
CA TRP A 291 22.18 -14.70 -4.80
C TRP A 291 22.74 -13.66 -5.78
N ASP A 292 23.81 -14.03 -6.45
CA ASP A 292 24.24 -13.43 -7.72
C ASP A 292 23.71 -14.26 -8.87
N VAL A 293 23.55 -13.64 -10.03
CA VAL A 293 23.10 -14.33 -11.24
C VAL A 293 23.95 -13.91 -12.43
N SER A 294 24.27 -14.90 -13.27
CA SER A 294 24.89 -14.70 -14.57
C SER A 294 24.13 -15.49 -15.64
N GLU A 295 24.13 -14.97 -16.86
CA GLU A 295 23.55 -15.64 -18.02
C GLU A 295 24.64 -16.43 -18.77
N ASP A 296 24.39 -17.71 -19.01
CA ASP A 296 25.18 -18.56 -19.89
C ASP A 296 24.39 -18.82 -21.17
N GLY A 297 24.90 -18.35 -22.31
CA GLY A 297 24.21 -18.49 -23.59
C GLY A 297 24.82 -17.64 -24.70
N GLN A 298 25.36 -18.33 -25.72
CA GLN A 298 25.58 -17.79 -27.05
C GLN A 298 24.53 -18.41 -28.00
N ASP A 299 24.03 -17.62 -28.94
CA ASP A 299 23.14 -18.02 -30.06
C ASP A 299 21.64 -18.23 -29.77
N GLY A 300 20.87 -17.13 -29.76
CA GLY A 300 19.44 -17.07 -30.18
C GLY A 300 18.41 -17.91 -29.41
N ARG A 301 18.84 -18.67 -28.39
CA ARG A 301 18.00 -19.47 -27.49
C ARG A 301 17.85 -18.75 -26.14
N ARG A 302 16.84 -19.16 -25.37
CA ARG A 302 16.64 -18.72 -23.99
C ARG A 302 17.96 -18.88 -23.20
N PRO A 303 18.52 -17.80 -22.61
CA PRO A 303 19.75 -17.90 -21.84
C PRO A 303 19.52 -18.79 -20.61
N ARG A 304 20.53 -19.59 -20.27
CA ARG A 304 20.50 -20.39 -19.05
C ARG A 304 21.04 -19.53 -17.91
N LEU A 305 20.29 -19.43 -16.82
CA LEU A 305 20.70 -18.68 -15.66
C LEU A 305 21.50 -19.55 -14.70
N GLN A 306 22.63 -19.01 -14.25
CA GLN A 306 23.45 -19.60 -13.20
C GLN A 306 23.39 -18.70 -11.98
N TYR A 307 22.84 -19.23 -10.88
CA TYR A 307 22.78 -18.56 -9.60
C TYR A 307 23.92 -19.05 -8.70
N THR A 308 24.64 -18.11 -8.12
CA THR A 308 25.72 -18.39 -7.16
C THR A 308 25.44 -17.64 -5.87
N LYS A 309 25.50 -18.35 -4.74
CA LYS A 309 25.29 -17.71 -3.44
C LYS A 309 26.37 -16.66 -3.19
N TYR A 310 25.95 -15.45 -2.89
CA TYR A 310 26.85 -14.33 -2.64
C TYR A 310 27.68 -14.61 -1.38
N SER A 311 29.01 -14.52 -1.51
CA SER A 311 29.97 -14.79 -0.42
C SER A 311 30.88 -13.60 -0.13
N GLY A 312 30.51 -12.40 -0.61
CA GLY A 312 31.28 -11.18 -0.39
C GLY A 312 30.93 -10.50 0.93
N ILE A 313 31.35 -9.24 1.07
CA ILE A 313 31.02 -8.41 2.22
C ILE A 313 29.50 -8.16 2.29
N PRO A 314 28.88 -8.04 3.48
CA PRO A 314 27.47 -7.70 3.59
C PRO A 314 27.11 -6.51 2.70
N ARG A 315 26.07 -6.69 1.88
CA ARG A 315 25.64 -5.74 0.86
C ARG A 315 24.28 -5.15 1.26
N ARG A 316 24.10 -3.84 1.01
CA ARG A 316 22.87 -3.11 1.29
C ARG A 316 22.59 -2.11 0.19
N ASN A 317 21.36 -2.10 -0.32
CA ASN A 317 20.83 -1.04 -1.19
C ASN A 317 19.37 -0.67 -0.85
N VAL A 318 18.90 -1.13 0.31
CA VAL A 318 17.61 -0.78 0.92
C VAL A 318 17.88 -0.01 2.21
N ASP A 319 17.22 1.14 2.37
CA ASP A 319 17.38 2.00 3.55
C ASP A 319 16.83 1.32 4.81
N GLU A 320 17.49 1.51 5.96
CA GLU A 320 17.14 0.81 7.21
C GLU A 320 15.74 1.15 7.73
N GLY A 321 15.28 2.38 7.52
CA GLY A 321 13.91 2.81 7.88
C GLY A 321 12.79 2.16 7.05
N ILE A 322 13.12 1.42 5.98
CA ILE A 322 12.16 0.75 5.09
C ILE A 322 11.98 -0.73 5.47
N LEU A 323 12.96 -1.34 6.15
CA LEU A 323 13.04 -2.79 6.36
C LEU A 323 12.13 -3.33 7.45
N ALA A 324 11.24 -2.53 8.03
CA ALA A 324 10.44 -2.86 9.22
C ALA A 324 9.87 -4.28 9.17
N ASP A 325 9.21 -4.64 8.07
CA ASP A 325 8.50 -5.92 7.93
C ASP A 325 9.32 -7.02 7.21
N ALA A 326 10.52 -6.70 6.71
CA ALA A 326 11.37 -7.63 5.95
C ALA A 326 12.87 -7.43 6.23
N PRO A 327 13.34 -7.64 7.48
CA PRO A 327 14.72 -7.36 7.90
C PRO A 327 15.78 -8.20 7.15
N TRP A 328 15.38 -9.30 6.51
CA TRP A 328 16.23 -10.13 5.68
C TRP A 328 16.51 -9.51 4.30
N HIS A 329 15.61 -8.67 3.75
CA HIS A 329 15.69 -8.15 2.38
C HIS A 329 16.59 -6.90 2.27
N THR A 330 17.78 -6.95 2.85
CA THR A 330 18.75 -5.84 2.85
C THR A 330 19.29 -5.46 1.46
N TRP A 331 19.14 -6.36 0.48
CA TRP A 331 19.59 -6.18 -0.90
C TRP A 331 18.47 -6.47 -1.90
N ASN A 332 17.87 -5.40 -2.43
CA ASN A 332 16.92 -5.46 -3.52
C ASN A 332 17.63 -5.75 -4.85
N VAL A 333 17.43 -6.95 -5.38
CA VAL A 333 18.04 -7.41 -6.63
C VAL A 333 17.40 -6.80 -7.88
N PHE A 334 16.16 -6.33 -7.81
CA PHE A 334 15.37 -5.97 -8.99
C PHE A 334 15.99 -4.85 -9.83
N PRO A 335 16.45 -3.71 -9.26
CA PRO A 335 17.12 -2.67 -10.04
C PRO A 335 18.41 -3.17 -10.71
N VAL A 336 19.14 -4.06 -10.05
CA VAL A 336 20.40 -4.62 -10.56
C VAL A 336 20.11 -5.57 -11.71
N TRP A 337 19.22 -6.54 -11.50
CA TRP A 337 18.87 -7.53 -12.52
C TRP A 337 18.17 -6.89 -13.72
N ASN A 338 17.36 -5.84 -13.53
CA ASN A 338 16.80 -5.09 -14.65
C ASN A 338 17.88 -4.52 -15.58
N ALA A 339 19.03 -4.12 -15.03
CA ALA A 339 20.13 -3.57 -15.81
C ALA A 339 21.07 -4.65 -16.37
N THR A 340 21.30 -5.74 -15.63
CA THR A 340 22.38 -6.69 -15.95
C THR A 340 21.91 -8.08 -16.37
N CYS A 341 20.73 -8.51 -15.93
CA CYS A 341 20.17 -9.84 -16.18
C CYS A 341 18.62 -9.78 -16.24
N PRO A 342 18.04 -9.12 -17.27
CA PRO A 342 16.58 -8.91 -17.34
C PRO A 342 15.79 -10.21 -17.37
N TRP A 343 16.43 -11.31 -17.78
CA TRP A 343 15.81 -12.62 -17.78
C TRP A 343 15.63 -13.20 -16.37
N ALA A 344 16.61 -13.02 -15.48
CA ALA A 344 16.46 -13.41 -14.09
C ALA A 344 15.35 -12.65 -13.39
N LEU A 345 15.24 -11.35 -13.68
CA LEU A 345 14.17 -10.50 -13.22
C LEU A 345 12.79 -11.00 -13.70
N GLU A 346 12.65 -11.26 -15.00
CA GLU A 346 11.40 -11.79 -15.57
C GLU A 346 10.98 -13.09 -14.88
N LEU A 347 11.91 -14.02 -14.67
CA LEU A 347 11.59 -15.31 -14.08
C LEU A 347 11.25 -15.20 -12.59
N ALA A 348 11.81 -14.23 -11.86
CA ALA A 348 11.39 -13.94 -10.50
C ALA A 348 9.94 -13.40 -10.44
N GLU A 349 9.55 -12.57 -11.40
CA GLU A 349 8.16 -12.09 -11.53
C GLU A 349 7.20 -13.17 -12.06
N VAL A 350 7.68 -14.13 -12.87
CA VAL A 350 6.92 -15.34 -13.23
C VAL A 350 6.60 -16.19 -11.99
N PHE A 351 7.53 -16.31 -11.04
CA PHE A 351 7.26 -16.97 -9.77
C PHE A 351 6.18 -16.24 -8.96
N SER A 352 6.31 -14.92 -8.85
CA SER A 352 5.36 -14.06 -8.13
C SER A 352 3.95 -14.12 -8.75
N LEU A 353 3.89 -14.15 -10.08
CA LEU A 353 2.67 -14.40 -10.85
C LEU A 353 2.11 -15.79 -10.58
N GLY A 354 2.95 -16.83 -10.57
CA GLY A 354 2.57 -18.20 -10.22
C GLY A 354 1.95 -18.31 -8.83
N ARG A 355 2.56 -17.69 -7.82
CA ARG A 355 2.02 -17.61 -6.46
C ARG A 355 0.66 -16.92 -6.43
N SER A 356 0.53 -15.81 -7.14
CA SER A 356 -0.73 -15.07 -7.24
C SER A 356 -1.84 -15.89 -7.93
N MET A 357 -1.50 -16.60 -9.01
CA MET A 357 -2.41 -17.52 -9.70
C MET A 357 -2.79 -18.71 -8.82
N TRP A 358 -1.86 -19.26 -8.05
CA TRP A 358 -2.15 -20.32 -7.07
C TRP A 358 -3.16 -19.81 -6.04
N MET A 359 -2.95 -18.64 -5.44
CA MET A 359 -3.90 -18.05 -4.49
C MET A 359 -5.30 -17.88 -5.10
N LEU A 360 -5.40 -17.38 -6.34
CA LEU A 360 -6.67 -17.25 -7.05
C LEU A 360 -7.33 -18.60 -7.35
N VAL A 361 -6.58 -19.55 -7.90
CA VAL A 361 -7.14 -20.80 -8.40
C VAL A 361 -7.47 -21.76 -7.25
N ARG A 362 -6.59 -21.84 -6.25
CA ARG A 362 -6.76 -22.67 -5.04
C ARG A 362 -7.68 -22.03 -4.02
N GLN A 363 -7.69 -20.70 -3.89
CA GLN A 363 -8.39 -19.93 -2.86
C GLN A 363 -8.09 -20.40 -1.42
N PRO A 364 -6.82 -20.32 -0.95
CA PRO A 364 -6.50 -20.62 0.43
C PRO A 364 -7.11 -19.62 1.42
N GLU A 365 -7.15 -20.02 2.69
CA GLU A 365 -7.30 -19.06 3.78
C GLU A 365 -6.08 -18.12 3.71
N MET A 366 -6.33 -16.82 3.62
CA MET A 366 -5.31 -15.80 3.32
C MET A 366 -4.62 -15.28 4.59
N GLU A 367 -4.49 -16.12 5.62
CA GLU A 367 -3.84 -15.78 6.88
C GLU A 367 -2.33 -16.01 6.74
N PHE A 368 -1.63 -15.05 6.13
CA PHE A 368 -0.19 -15.11 5.87
C PHE A 368 0.63 -14.12 6.73
N GLU A 369 0.04 -13.61 7.81
CA GLU A 369 0.65 -12.57 8.66
C GLU A 369 1.98 -13.03 9.30
N ASP A 370 2.15 -14.34 9.51
CA ASP A 370 3.36 -14.93 10.10
C ASP A 370 4.42 -15.36 9.05
N ILE A 371 4.20 -15.10 7.75
CA ILE A 371 5.16 -15.44 6.71
C ILE A 371 6.22 -14.34 6.61
N GLU A 372 7.32 -14.55 7.32
CA GLU A 372 8.47 -13.67 7.30
C GLU A 372 9.37 -13.91 6.09
N HIS A 373 9.45 -15.14 5.53
CA HIS A 373 10.37 -15.46 4.43
C HIS A 373 9.70 -16.30 3.32
N PRO A 374 10.05 -16.11 2.03
CA PRO A 374 9.41 -16.82 0.92
C PRO A 374 9.43 -18.35 0.98
N GLU A 375 10.42 -18.92 1.65
CA GLU A 375 10.53 -20.37 1.83
C GLU A 375 9.53 -20.95 2.84
N GLN A 376 8.95 -20.13 3.71
CA GLN A 376 8.03 -20.59 4.75
C GLN A 376 6.64 -20.92 4.18
N LEU A 377 6.23 -20.28 3.09
CA LEU A 377 4.92 -20.51 2.50
C LEU A 377 4.89 -21.80 1.68
N VAL A 378 4.26 -22.84 2.23
CA VAL A 378 4.04 -24.12 1.55
C VAL A 378 2.79 -24.03 0.66
N THR A 379 2.92 -24.42 -0.62
CA THR A 379 1.78 -24.56 -1.53
C THR A 379 1.23 -25.99 -1.53
N ASP A 380 -0.08 -26.12 -1.70
CA ASP A 380 -0.77 -27.38 -1.91
C ASP A 380 -1.98 -27.20 -2.83
N TRP A 381 -2.57 -28.31 -3.27
CA TRP A 381 -3.79 -28.33 -4.07
C TRP A 381 -4.94 -29.06 -3.36
N ASN A 382 -4.96 -29.04 -2.03
CA ASN A 382 -6.03 -29.64 -1.23
C ASN A 382 -7.35 -28.93 -1.52
N ASN A 383 -8.45 -29.68 -1.55
CA ASN A 383 -9.81 -29.18 -1.82
C ASN A 383 -9.92 -28.41 -3.16
N SER A 384 -9.20 -28.87 -4.18
CA SER A 384 -9.15 -28.25 -5.51
C SER A 384 -9.39 -29.28 -6.62
N GLU A 385 -10.19 -30.32 -6.37
CA GLU A 385 -10.52 -31.38 -7.33
C GLU A 385 -11.28 -30.83 -8.55
N ASP A 386 -11.93 -29.68 -8.41
CA ASP A 386 -12.62 -28.92 -9.47
C ASP A 386 -11.65 -28.28 -10.48
N ILE A 387 -10.39 -28.08 -10.10
CA ILE A 387 -9.42 -27.37 -10.92
C ILE A 387 -8.75 -28.30 -11.95
N PRO A 388 -8.74 -27.92 -13.24
CA PRO A 388 -8.07 -28.71 -14.29
C PRO A 388 -6.61 -29.01 -13.96
N ILE A 389 -6.18 -30.26 -14.17
CA ILE A 389 -4.82 -30.70 -13.85
C ILE A 389 -3.74 -29.90 -14.60
N ALA A 390 -4.02 -29.50 -15.84
CA ALA A 390 -3.11 -28.70 -16.64
C ALA A 390 -2.85 -27.31 -16.03
N TRP A 391 -3.86 -26.72 -15.38
CA TRP A 391 -3.72 -25.43 -14.71
C TRP A 391 -2.79 -25.55 -13.50
N LYS A 392 -3.00 -26.60 -12.68
CA LYS A 392 -2.15 -26.90 -11.53
C LYS A 392 -0.70 -27.09 -11.94
N GLN A 393 -0.47 -27.91 -12.97
CA GLN A 393 0.88 -28.19 -13.49
C GLN A 393 1.57 -26.94 -14.03
N LEU A 394 0.86 -26.06 -14.73
CA LEU A 394 1.45 -24.81 -15.22
C LEU A 394 1.81 -23.88 -14.07
N ILE A 395 0.90 -23.70 -13.11
CA ILE A 395 1.10 -22.84 -11.94
C ILE A 395 2.27 -23.36 -11.09
N ASP A 396 2.35 -24.67 -10.85
CA ASP A 396 3.48 -25.30 -10.15
C ASP A 396 4.81 -25.06 -10.89
N ARG A 397 4.80 -25.11 -12.24
CA ARG A 397 5.99 -24.79 -13.04
C ARG A 397 6.40 -23.33 -12.93
N CYS A 398 5.46 -22.38 -12.87
CA CYS A 398 5.78 -20.97 -12.56
C CYS A 398 6.51 -20.84 -11.22
N MET A 399 6.12 -21.66 -10.25
CA MET A 399 6.70 -21.68 -8.91
C MET A 399 7.89 -22.64 -8.76
N SER A 400 8.51 -23.11 -9.85
CA SER A 400 9.67 -23.99 -9.75
C SER A 400 10.83 -23.31 -9.01
N ARG A 401 11.52 -24.09 -8.19
CA ARG A 401 12.73 -23.66 -7.46
C ARG A 401 13.90 -23.37 -8.40
N ASP A 402 14.00 -24.07 -9.55
CA ASP A 402 14.95 -23.69 -10.59
C ASP A 402 14.28 -22.69 -11.55
N PRO A 403 14.73 -21.43 -11.61
CA PRO A 403 14.16 -20.43 -12.51
C PRO A 403 14.18 -20.88 -13.98
N ASN A 404 15.14 -21.71 -14.39
CA ASN A 404 15.24 -22.20 -15.76
C ASN A 404 14.08 -23.13 -16.17
N GLU A 405 13.37 -23.74 -15.21
CA GLU A 405 12.23 -24.61 -15.47
C GLU A 405 10.90 -23.85 -15.63
N ARG A 406 10.87 -22.59 -15.17
CA ARG A 406 9.70 -21.73 -15.24
C ARG A 406 9.36 -21.43 -16.72
N PRO A 407 8.08 -21.34 -17.08
CA PRO A 407 7.66 -21.06 -18.46
C PRO A 407 8.02 -19.63 -18.90
N ASP A 408 8.05 -19.40 -20.20
CA ASP A 408 8.11 -18.05 -20.77
C ASP A 408 6.76 -17.33 -20.55
N LEU A 409 6.78 -16.01 -20.35
CA LEU A 409 5.55 -15.22 -20.29
C LEU A 409 4.68 -15.37 -21.55
N SER A 410 5.26 -15.54 -22.75
CA SER A 410 4.50 -15.82 -23.96
C SER A 410 3.73 -17.14 -23.86
N ASP A 411 4.36 -18.18 -23.31
CA ASP A 411 3.72 -19.48 -23.12
C ASP A 411 2.55 -19.37 -22.13
N LEU A 412 2.69 -18.52 -21.10
CA LEU A 412 1.63 -18.24 -20.14
C LEU A 412 0.44 -17.51 -20.77
N VAL A 413 0.70 -16.48 -21.57
CA VAL A 413 -0.34 -15.73 -22.28
C VAL A 413 -1.11 -16.65 -23.24
N ASP A 414 -0.39 -17.45 -24.03
CA ASP A 414 -1.00 -18.38 -24.99
C ASP A 414 -1.84 -19.44 -24.29
N PHE A 415 -1.32 -20.03 -23.20
CA PHE A 415 -2.04 -21.02 -22.42
C PHE A 415 -3.34 -20.44 -21.85
N TRP A 416 -3.27 -19.34 -21.09
CA TRP A 416 -4.44 -18.82 -20.40
C TRP A 416 -5.47 -18.23 -21.36
N THR A 417 -5.04 -17.68 -22.50
CA THR A 417 -5.97 -17.26 -23.57
C THR A 417 -6.75 -18.45 -24.12
N LYS A 418 -6.05 -19.57 -24.38
CA LYS A 418 -6.70 -20.81 -24.84
C LYS A 418 -7.68 -21.36 -23.81
N GLU A 419 -7.28 -21.42 -22.54
CA GLU A 419 -8.13 -21.95 -21.47
C GLU A 419 -9.35 -21.06 -21.21
N ARG A 420 -9.19 -19.73 -21.24
CA ARG A 420 -10.31 -18.78 -21.18
C ARG A 420 -11.32 -19.06 -22.30
N ASN A 421 -10.86 -19.22 -23.54
CA ASN A 421 -11.74 -19.50 -24.67
C ASN A 421 -12.43 -20.86 -24.54
N ALA A 422 -11.71 -21.89 -24.08
CA ALA A 422 -12.30 -23.20 -23.83
C ALA A 422 -13.41 -23.14 -22.76
N GLN A 423 -13.23 -22.35 -21.70
CA GLN A 423 -14.25 -22.16 -20.66
C GLN A 423 -15.47 -21.37 -21.16
N LYS A 424 -15.30 -20.38 -22.05
CA LYS A 424 -16.42 -19.67 -22.69
C LYS A 424 -17.30 -20.62 -23.48
N VAL A 425 -16.68 -21.45 -24.33
CA VAL A 425 -17.38 -22.47 -25.12
C VAL A 425 -18.09 -23.48 -24.22
N ALA A 426 -17.46 -23.91 -23.13
CA ALA A 426 -18.07 -24.83 -22.17
C ALA A 426 -19.30 -24.25 -21.45
N ASN A 427 -19.35 -22.92 -21.28
CA ASN A 427 -20.46 -22.21 -20.63
C ASN A 427 -21.53 -21.72 -21.61
N GLY A 428 -21.32 -21.84 -22.92
CA GLY A 428 -22.25 -21.36 -23.95
C GLY A 428 -22.22 -19.85 -24.18
N ASP A 429 -21.12 -19.18 -23.78
CA ASP A 429 -20.89 -17.75 -23.95
C ASP A 429 -20.09 -17.47 -25.25
N ASP A 430 -20.73 -17.66 -26.42
CA ASP A 430 -20.16 -17.31 -27.74
C ASP A 430 -20.50 -15.87 -28.19
#